data_AF-A0A1G3QIB6-F1
#
_entry.id   AF-A0A1G3QIB6-F1
#
_cell.length_a   1.000
_cell.length_b   1.000
_cell.length_c   1.000
_cell.angle_alpha   90.00
_cell.angle_beta   90.00
_cell.angle_gamma   90.00
#
_symmetry.space_group_name_H-M   'P 1'
#
loop_
_entity.id
_entity.type
_entity.pdbx_description
1 polymer ?
#
loop_
_entity_poly.entity_id
_entity_poly.type
_entity_poly.pdbx_seq_one_letter_code
_entity_poly.pdbx_strand_id
1 'polypeptide(L)'
;MALTRKKYVLDKKFQLGISVRAIVLPLITTLAICAILLYFAGSTNQLINDNNNNITAIIDTQDSMFDMFMAIPALQDPANPIVQKCDRAFKENLKITNKINDNQEQIKKNSLIVLYILIAMTIIQTAIIFFQFIFFSHKISGPIHVMTSYLKEFRKGNHPEFRPLRKNDELRDFYEEFRETISHLSKKK
;
A
#
# COMPACT_ATOMS: atom_id res chain seq x y z
N MET A 1 23.78 -31.27 14.36
CA MET A 1 23.97 -29.82 14.61
C MET A 1 22.69 -29.30 15.26
N ALA A 2 22.67 -29.12 16.58
CA ALA A 2 21.47 -28.67 17.29
C ALA A 2 21.17 -27.22 16.90
N LEU A 3 20.07 -26.99 16.17
CA LEU A 3 19.55 -25.66 15.87
C LEU A 3 19.20 -24.99 17.21
N THR A 4 20.10 -24.17 17.74
CA THR A 4 19.83 -23.31 18.89
C THR A 4 18.66 -22.40 18.52
N ARG A 5 17.47 -22.65 19.10
CA ARG A 5 16.27 -21.86 18.87
C ARG A 5 16.54 -20.41 19.30
N LYS A 6 16.85 -19.54 18.34
CA LYS A 6 16.97 -18.09 18.57
C LYS A 6 15.58 -17.55 18.96
N LYS A 7 15.36 -17.29 20.24
CA LYS A 7 14.18 -16.53 20.71
C LYS A 7 14.37 -15.06 20.35
N TYR A 8 13.70 -14.61 19.30
CA TYR A 8 13.65 -13.19 18.91
C TYR A 8 12.82 -12.34 19.87
N VAL A 9 11.81 -12.94 20.53
CA VAL A 9 11.01 -12.23 21.53
C VAL A 9 11.56 -12.49 22.92
N LEU A 10 12.31 -11.52 23.45
CA LEU A 10 12.85 -11.51 24.81
C LEU A 10 11.92 -10.76 25.76
N ASP A 11 11.51 -9.54 25.38
CA ASP A 11 10.53 -8.74 26.10
C ASP A 11 9.29 -8.50 25.22
N LYS A 12 8.30 -9.38 25.36
CA LYS A 12 7.08 -9.34 24.54
C LYS A 12 6.28 -8.04 24.76
N LYS A 13 6.31 -7.46 25.97
CA LYS A 13 5.54 -6.25 26.29
C LYS A 13 6.17 -5.01 25.66
N PHE A 14 7.48 -4.87 25.80
CA PHE A 14 8.23 -3.76 25.20
C PHE A 14 8.23 -3.84 23.67
N GLN A 15 8.53 -5.01 23.11
CA GLN A 15 8.66 -5.18 21.66
C GLN A 15 7.33 -4.97 20.93
N LEU A 16 6.24 -5.57 21.42
CA LEU A 16 4.92 -5.34 20.83
C LEU A 16 4.45 -3.90 21.05
N GLY A 17 4.71 -3.31 22.22
CA GLY A 17 4.32 -1.93 22.51
C GLY A 17 4.96 -0.92 21.54
N ILE A 18 6.26 -1.07 21.26
CA ILE A 18 6.96 -0.21 20.30
C ILE A 18 6.51 -0.49 18.87
N SER A 19 6.46 -1.76 18.45
CA SER A 19 6.06 -2.11 17.09
C SER A 19 4.64 -1.65 16.75
N VAL A 20 3.68 -1.78 17.69
CA VAL A 20 2.31 -1.30 17.47
C VAL A 20 2.28 0.22 17.35
N ARG A 21 2.92 0.95 18.27
CA ARG A 21 2.97 2.43 18.21
C ARG A 21 3.63 2.95 16.93
N ALA A 22 4.65 2.24 16.45
CA ALA A 22 5.35 2.57 15.22
C ALA A 22 4.48 2.41 13.96
N ILE A 23 3.47 1.52 13.99
CA ILE A 23 2.54 1.31 12.87
C ILE A 23 1.43 2.35 12.86
N VAL A 24 1.00 2.84 14.02
CA VAL A 24 -0.17 3.73 14.13
C VAL A 24 -0.03 4.95 13.22
N LEU A 25 1.11 5.64 13.26
CA LEU A 25 1.33 6.85 12.46
C LEU A 25 1.30 6.59 10.93
N PRO A 26 2.11 5.68 10.37
CA PRO A 26 2.05 5.38 8.93
C PRO A 26 0.73 4.76 8.49
N LEU A 27 0.04 4.01 9.36
CA LEU A 27 -1.29 3.47 9.05
C LEU A 27 -2.33 4.59 8.94
N ILE A 28 -2.30 5.57 9.85
CA ILE A 28 -3.23 6.71 9.80
C ILE A 28 -2.99 7.55 8.54
N THR A 29 -1.73 7.84 8.20
CA THR A 29 -1.43 8.65 7.00
C THR A 29 -1.83 7.93 5.72
N THR A 30 -1.57 6.63 5.62
CA THR A 30 -1.99 5.83 4.46
C THR A 30 -3.51 5.73 4.37
N LEU A 31 -4.22 5.49 5.48
CA LEU A 31 -5.67 5.48 5.52
C LEU A 31 -6.28 6.83 5.11
N ALA A 32 -5.68 7.94 5.53
CA ALA A 32 -6.13 9.27 5.11
C ALA A 32 -6.00 9.46 3.59
N ILE A 33 -4.88 9.06 3.00
CA ILE A 33 -4.67 9.08 1.55
C ILE A 33 -5.68 8.17 0.84
N CYS A 34 -5.89 6.96 1.34
CA CYS A 34 -6.90 6.03 0.81
C CYS A 34 -8.30 6.62 0.84
N ALA A 35 -8.70 7.27 1.93
CA ALA A 35 -10.02 7.88 2.07
C ALA A 35 -10.22 9.02 1.05
N ILE A 36 -9.21 9.87 0.85
CA ILE A 36 -9.24 10.94 -0.14
C ILE A 36 -9.38 10.35 -1.55
N LEU A 37 -8.59 9.32 -1.88
CA LEU A 37 -8.66 8.68 -3.20
C LEU A 37 -9.98 7.97 -3.45
N LEU A 38 -10.55 7.30 -2.44
CA LEU A 38 -11.87 6.68 -2.53
C LEU A 38 -12.98 7.71 -2.79
N TYR A 39 -12.90 8.88 -2.15
CA TYR A 39 -13.83 9.98 -2.42
C TYR A 39 -13.75 10.43 -3.88
N PHE A 40 -12.54 10.69 -4.40
CA PHE A 40 -12.35 11.08 -5.80
C PHE A 40 -12.78 9.97 -6.78
N ALA A 41 -12.46 8.71 -6.49
CA ALA A 41 -12.85 7.58 -7.33
C ALA A 41 -14.37 7.41 -7.36
N GLY A 42 -15.06 7.56 -6.23
CA GLY A 42 -16.52 7.50 -6.14
C GLY A 42 -17.20 8.60 -6.97
N SER A 43 -16.77 9.85 -6.80
CA SER A 43 -17.27 10.98 -7.58
C SER A 43 -17.02 10.81 -9.09
N THR A 44 -15.84 10.30 -9.45
CA THR A 44 -15.47 10.06 -10.86
C THR A 44 -16.30 8.92 -11.46
N ASN A 45 -16.51 7.84 -10.72
CA ASN A 45 -17.28 6.68 -11.20
C ASN A 45 -18.74 7.03 -11.49
N GLN A 46 -19.36 7.91 -10.68
CA GLN A 46 -20.72 8.39 -10.96
C GLN A 46 -20.77 9.17 -12.28
N LEU A 47 -19.88 10.14 -12.46
CA LEU A 47 -19.80 10.94 -13.69
C LEU A 47 -19.56 10.07 -14.93
N ILE A 48 -18.67 9.07 -14.84
CA ILE A 48 -18.42 8.14 -15.95
C ILE A 48 -19.67 7.29 -16.22
N ASN A 49 -20.41 6.88 -15.19
CA ASN A 49 -21.61 6.09 -15.39
C ASN A 49 -22.72 6.86 -16.12
N ASP A 50 -22.92 8.12 -15.73
CA ASP A 50 -23.88 9.00 -16.39
C ASP A 50 -23.47 9.28 -17.84
N ASN A 51 -22.18 9.55 -18.08
CA ASN A 51 -21.65 9.74 -19.43
C ASN A 51 -21.79 8.50 -20.30
N ASN A 52 -21.58 7.31 -19.74
CA ASN A 52 -21.72 6.06 -20.47
C ASN A 52 -23.18 5.84 -20.92
N ASN A 53 -24.15 6.11 -20.04
CA ASN A 53 -25.57 6.03 -20.39
C ASN A 53 -25.94 7.01 -21.51
N ASN A 54 -25.43 8.25 -21.43
CA ASN A 54 -25.66 9.26 -22.47
C ASN A 54 -25.02 8.84 -23.81
N ILE A 55 -23.84 8.24 -23.78
CA ILE A 55 -23.16 7.75 -24.98
C ILE A 55 -23.89 6.57 -25.60
N THR A 56 -24.37 5.61 -24.80
CA THR A 56 -25.21 4.52 -25.29
C THR A 56 -26.46 5.06 -25.98
N ALA A 57 -27.15 6.04 -25.38
CA ALA A 57 -28.29 6.69 -26.01
C ALA A 57 -27.93 7.38 -27.34
N ILE A 58 -26.74 7.98 -27.45
CA ILE A 58 -26.25 8.58 -28.70
C ILE A 58 -26.00 7.50 -29.76
N ILE A 59 -25.38 6.38 -29.39
CA ILE A 59 -25.15 5.24 -30.30
C ILE A 59 -26.50 4.71 -30.81
N ASP A 60 -27.45 4.42 -29.92
CA ASP A 60 -28.76 3.90 -30.28
C ASP A 60 -29.53 4.85 -31.22
N THR A 61 -29.44 6.16 -30.96
CA THR A 61 -30.09 7.18 -31.80
C THR A 61 -29.40 7.28 -33.16
N GLN A 62 -28.07 7.21 -33.22
CA GLN A 62 -27.30 7.23 -34.48
C GLN A 62 -27.57 5.97 -35.32
N ASP A 63 -27.65 4.79 -34.71
CA ASP A 63 -28.01 3.55 -35.40
C ASP A 63 -29.44 3.63 -35.96
N SER A 64 -30.39 4.13 -35.17
CA SER A 64 -31.78 4.33 -35.64
C SER A 64 -31.88 5.31 -36.80
N MET A 65 -31.12 6.42 -36.78
CA MET A 65 -31.07 7.37 -37.90
C MET A 65 -30.44 6.75 -39.14
N PHE A 66 -29.40 5.94 -38.97
CA PHE A 66 -28.77 5.22 -40.06
C PHE A 66 -29.73 4.21 -40.70
N ASP A 67 -30.47 3.45 -39.89
CA ASP A 67 -31.49 2.52 -40.37
C ASP A 67 -32.61 3.24 -41.13
N MET A 68 -33.08 4.39 -40.62
CA MET A 68 -34.07 5.22 -41.32
C MET A 68 -33.54 5.76 -42.65
N PHE A 69 -32.28 6.19 -42.68
CA PHE A 69 -31.61 6.64 -43.91
C PHE A 69 -31.52 5.50 -44.93
N MET A 70 -31.17 4.29 -44.49
CA MET A 70 -31.09 3.11 -45.34
C MET A 70 -32.46 2.55 -45.75
N ALA A 71 -33.53 2.84 -45.00
CA ALA A 71 -34.88 2.43 -45.36
C ALA A 71 -35.48 3.23 -46.53
N ILE A 72 -34.88 4.36 -46.91
CA ILE A 72 -35.37 5.23 -47.99
C ILE A 72 -34.56 4.96 -49.28
N PRO A 73 -35.14 4.30 -50.31
CA PRO A 73 -34.40 3.93 -51.52
C PRO A 73 -33.81 5.12 -52.28
N ALA A 74 -34.46 6.29 -52.22
CA ALA A 74 -33.98 7.53 -52.83
C ALA A 74 -32.68 8.06 -52.19
N LEU A 75 -32.36 7.62 -50.96
CA LEU A 75 -31.14 7.98 -50.23
C LEU A 75 -30.06 6.89 -50.32
N GLN A 76 -30.29 5.83 -51.10
CA GLN A 76 -29.33 4.74 -51.31
C GLN A 76 -28.56 4.84 -52.63
N ASP A 77 -28.81 5.87 -53.46
CA ASP A 77 -28.14 6.04 -54.75
C ASP A 77 -26.61 6.16 -54.57
N PRO A 78 -25.83 5.14 -54.95
CA PRO A 78 -24.38 5.15 -54.79
C PRO A 78 -23.70 6.18 -55.69
N ALA A 79 -24.37 6.67 -56.74
CA ALA A 79 -23.85 7.67 -57.65
C ALA A 79 -24.02 9.10 -57.10
N ASN A 80 -24.85 9.30 -56.06
CA ASN A 80 -25.06 10.61 -55.46
C ASN A 80 -23.94 10.95 -54.46
N PRO A 81 -23.13 12.00 -54.71
CA PRO A 81 -22.01 12.37 -53.84
C PRO A 81 -22.43 12.79 -52.43
N ILE A 82 -23.66 13.28 -52.25
CA ILE A 82 -24.20 13.69 -50.95
C ILE A 82 -24.47 12.45 -50.09
N VAL A 83 -25.07 11.41 -50.67
CA VAL A 83 -25.34 10.12 -50.02
C VAL A 83 -24.04 9.48 -49.55
N GLN A 84 -23.02 9.41 -50.41
CA GLN A 84 -21.70 8.86 -50.04
C GLN A 84 -21.01 9.67 -48.94
N LYS A 85 -21.14 11.00 -48.94
CA LYS A 85 -20.56 11.84 -47.89
C LYS A 85 -21.28 11.63 -46.55
N CYS A 86 -22.61 11.51 -46.58
CA CYS A 86 -23.43 11.27 -45.40
C CYS A 86 -23.17 9.89 -44.79
N ASP A 87 -23.14 8.82 -45.60
CA ASP A 87 -22.84 7.45 -45.16
C ASP A 87 -21.45 7.36 -44.50
N ARG A 88 -20.43 7.98 -45.11
CA ARG A 88 -19.08 8.06 -44.52
C ARG A 88 -19.08 8.80 -43.19
N ALA A 89 -19.74 9.96 -43.13
CA ALA A 89 -19.80 10.75 -41.90
C ALA A 89 -20.52 9.99 -40.76
N PHE A 90 -21.60 9.26 -41.06
CA PHE A 90 -22.31 8.44 -40.06
C PHE A 90 -21.42 7.32 -39.53
N LYS A 91 -20.80 6.56 -40.42
CA LYS A 91 -19.88 5.47 -40.05
C LYS A 91 -18.69 5.95 -39.23
N GLU A 92 -18.12 7.10 -39.59
CA GLU A 92 -17.04 7.72 -38.81
C GLU A 92 -17.50 8.17 -37.43
N ASN A 93 -18.66 8.81 -37.31
CA ASN A 93 -19.22 9.23 -36.02
C ASN A 93 -19.54 8.04 -35.11
N LEU A 94 -20.20 7.00 -35.63
CA LEU A 94 -20.47 5.77 -34.87
C LEU A 94 -19.18 5.12 -34.38
N LYS A 95 -18.14 5.05 -35.24
CA LYS A 95 -16.82 4.53 -34.85
C LYS A 95 -16.17 5.36 -33.74
N ILE A 96 -16.26 6.69 -33.80
CA ILE A 96 -15.74 7.58 -32.75
C ILE A 96 -16.52 7.35 -31.44
N THR A 97 -17.85 7.32 -31.48
CA THR A 97 -18.70 7.13 -30.31
C THR A 97 -18.45 5.77 -29.64
N ASN A 98 -18.37 4.70 -30.42
CA ASN A 98 -18.04 3.37 -29.93
C ASN A 98 -16.65 3.34 -29.27
N LYS A 99 -15.65 3.98 -29.88
CA LYS A 99 -14.31 4.09 -29.28
C LYS A 99 -14.33 4.86 -27.95
N ILE A 100 -15.16 5.89 -27.83
CA ILE A 100 -15.31 6.64 -26.57
C ILE A 100 -15.96 5.75 -25.51
N ASN A 101 -17.02 5.01 -25.85
CA ASN A 101 -17.67 4.05 -24.96
C ASN A 101 -16.68 2.98 -24.44
N ASP A 102 -15.91 2.37 -25.34
CA ASP A 102 -14.90 1.36 -24.99
C ASP A 102 -13.79 1.94 -24.09
N ASN A 103 -13.36 3.17 -24.36
CA ASN A 103 -12.38 3.87 -23.53
C ASN A 103 -12.93 4.13 -22.11
N GLN A 104 -14.20 4.49 -21.98
CA GLN A 104 -14.83 4.71 -20.68
C GLN A 104 -14.94 3.41 -19.88
N GLU A 105 -15.27 2.29 -20.52
CA GLU A 105 -15.28 0.98 -19.86
C GLU A 105 -13.87 0.59 -19.36
N GLN A 106 -12.84 0.84 -20.17
CA GLN A 106 -11.44 0.63 -19.76
C GLN A 106 -11.03 1.52 -18.59
N ILE A 107 -11.46 2.80 -18.56
CA ILE A 107 -11.17 3.70 -17.44
C ILE A 107 -11.82 3.18 -16.14
N LYS A 108 -13.07 2.68 -16.17
CA LYS A 108 -13.72 2.06 -15.00
C LYS A 108 -12.90 0.87 -14.48
N LYS A 109 -12.50 -0.03 -15.37
CA LYS A 109 -11.67 -1.21 -15.02
C LYS A 109 -10.32 -0.80 -14.43
N ASN A 110 -9.63 0.15 -15.06
CA ASN A 110 -8.34 0.66 -14.59
C ASN A 110 -8.45 1.32 -13.21
N SER A 111 -9.52 2.09 -12.96
CA SER A 111 -9.75 2.72 -11.66
C SER A 111 -9.90 1.68 -10.53
N LEU A 112 -10.63 0.58 -10.78
CA LEU A 112 -10.75 -0.52 -9.82
C LEU A 112 -9.41 -1.24 -9.59
N ILE A 113 -8.62 -1.47 -10.65
CA ILE A 113 -7.28 -2.07 -10.53
C ILE A 113 -6.38 -1.20 -9.65
N VAL A 114 -6.37 0.12 -9.86
CA VAL A 114 -5.61 1.05 -9.02
C VAL A 114 -6.03 0.94 -7.56
N LEU A 115 -7.33 0.87 -7.27
CA LEU A 115 -7.83 0.68 -5.91
C LEU A 115 -7.31 -0.62 -5.27
N TYR A 116 -7.38 -1.74 -5.98
CA TYR A 116 -6.88 -3.02 -5.48
C TYR A 116 -5.37 -3.01 -5.20
N ILE A 117 -4.58 -2.40 -6.10
CA ILE A 117 -3.13 -2.24 -5.93
C ILE A 117 -2.84 -1.42 -4.66
N LEU A 118 -3.61 -0.37 -4.41
CA LEU A 118 -3.41 0.52 -3.27
C LEU A 118 -3.70 -0.17 -1.94
N ILE A 119 -4.78 -0.96 -1.88
CA ILE A 119 -5.11 -1.79 -0.71
C ILE A 119 -3.99 -2.81 -0.46
N ALA A 120 -3.55 -3.53 -1.51
CA ALA A 120 -2.47 -4.50 -1.41
C ALA A 120 -1.16 -3.86 -0.91
N MET A 121 -0.78 -2.71 -1.47
CA MET A 121 0.40 -1.94 -1.04
C MET A 121 0.32 -1.53 0.43
N THR A 122 -0.85 -1.09 0.90
CA THR A 122 -1.06 -0.70 2.31
C THR A 122 -0.85 -1.88 3.27
N ILE A 123 -1.37 -3.06 2.91
CA ILE A 123 -1.21 -4.30 3.69
C ILE A 123 0.27 -4.70 3.72
N ILE A 124 0.94 -4.71 2.56
CA ILE A 124 2.35 -5.06 2.44
C ILE A 124 3.22 -4.10 3.26
N GLN A 125 3.00 -2.79 3.13
CA GLN A 125 3.73 -1.78 3.89
C GLN A 125 3.56 -1.97 5.40
N THR A 126 2.32 -2.22 5.85
CA THR A 126 2.03 -2.47 7.27
C THR A 126 2.82 -3.68 7.80
N ALA A 127 2.85 -4.77 7.03
CA ALA A 127 3.64 -5.96 7.37
C ALA A 127 5.13 -5.65 7.44
N ILE A 128 5.69 -4.96 6.43
CA ILE A 128 7.11 -4.58 6.39
C ILE A 128 7.49 -3.77 7.62
N ILE A 129 6.72 -2.72 7.94
CA ILE A 129 6.99 -1.85 9.10
C ILE A 129 6.91 -2.66 10.41
N PHE A 130 5.90 -3.51 10.57
CA PHE A 130 5.75 -4.35 11.76
C PHE A 130 6.97 -5.24 12.00
N PHE A 131 7.40 -5.98 10.98
CA PHE A 131 8.55 -6.86 11.09
C PHE A 131 9.84 -6.06 11.34
N GLN A 132 10.05 -4.96 10.61
CA GLN A 132 11.21 -4.08 10.79
C GLN A 132 11.33 -3.61 12.24
N PHE A 133 10.24 -3.18 12.86
CA PHE A 133 10.26 -2.73 14.26
C PHE A 133 10.45 -3.86 15.26
N ILE A 134 9.94 -5.07 14.99
CA ILE A 134 10.25 -6.23 15.84
C ILE A 134 11.76 -6.50 15.83
N PHE A 135 12.39 -6.51 14.64
CA PHE A 135 13.83 -6.73 14.52
C PHE A 135 14.62 -5.62 15.20
N PHE A 136 14.23 -4.36 15.00
CA PHE A 136 14.86 -3.22 15.66
C PHE A 136 14.72 -3.29 17.18
N SER A 137 13.52 -3.57 17.69
CA SER A 137 13.27 -3.68 19.12
C SER A 137 14.06 -4.83 19.76
N HIS A 138 14.28 -5.95 19.05
CA HIS A 138 15.14 -7.03 19.54
C HIS A 138 16.57 -6.56 19.83
N LYS A 139 17.15 -5.74 18.95
CA LYS A 139 18.51 -5.20 19.11
C LYS A 139 18.65 -4.25 20.30
N ILE A 140 17.53 -3.71 20.80
CA ILE A 140 17.48 -2.86 22.00
C ILE A 140 17.19 -3.72 23.24
N SER A 141 16.17 -4.58 23.21
CA SER A 141 15.78 -5.41 24.36
C SER A 141 16.86 -6.41 24.77
N GLY A 142 17.65 -6.92 23.83
CA GLY A 142 18.73 -7.87 24.10
C GLY A 142 19.74 -7.34 25.12
N PRO A 143 20.42 -6.21 24.81
CA PRO A 143 21.31 -5.52 25.74
C PRO A 143 20.66 -5.17 27.08
N ILE A 144 19.43 -4.62 27.07
CA ILE A 144 18.69 -4.26 28.29
C ILE A 144 18.51 -5.48 29.20
N HIS A 145 18.12 -6.63 28.64
CA HIS A 145 17.94 -7.86 29.39
C HIS A 145 19.25 -8.37 30.01
N VAL A 146 20.37 -8.25 29.28
CA VAL A 146 21.71 -8.63 29.77
C VAL A 146 22.13 -7.72 30.93
N MET A 147 22.06 -6.41 30.77
CA MET A 147 22.41 -5.45 31.82
C MET A 147 21.52 -5.61 33.06
N THR A 148 20.22 -5.83 32.87
CA THR A 148 19.28 -6.09 33.97
C THR A 148 19.64 -7.36 34.74
N SER A 149 20.11 -8.40 34.05
CA SER A 149 20.56 -9.64 34.69
C SER A 149 21.82 -9.41 35.52
N TYR A 150 22.80 -8.67 35.00
CA TYR A 150 23.99 -8.30 35.75
C TYR A 150 23.66 -7.48 37.00
N LEU A 151 22.81 -6.46 36.89
CA LEU A 151 22.34 -5.69 38.06
C LEU A 151 21.68 -6.59 39.12
N LYS A 152 20.90 -7.59 38.72
CA LYS A 152 20.29 -8.55 39.65
C LYS A 152 21.32 -9.42 40.37
N GLU A 153 22.40 -9.80 39.70
CA GLU A 153 23.48 -10.59 40.29
C GLU A 153 24.35 -9.76 41.24
N PHE A 154 24.73 -8.54 40.85
CA PHE A 154 25.44 -7.61 41.74
C PHE A 154 24.62 -7.29 43.00
N ARG A 155 23.29 -7.14 42.88
CA ARG A 155 22.41 -6.97 44.05
C ARG A 155 22.42 -8.16 45.02
N LYS A 156 22.76 -9.36 44.54
CA LYS A 156 22.93 -10.57 45.38
C LYS A 156 24.34 -10.70 45.96
N GLY A 157 25.25 -9.78 45.65
CA GLY A 157 26.65 -9.84 46.05
C GLY A 157 27.52 -10.70 45.13
N ASN A 158 26.98 -11.17 44.00
CA ASN A 158 27.75 -11.94 43.02
C ASN A 158 28.52 -10.99 42.08
N HIS A 159 29.67 -11.45 41.60
CA HIS A 159 30.51 -10.73 40.63
C HIS A 159 30.53 -11.48 39.29
N PRO A 160 29.50 -11.34 38.45
CA PRO A 160 29.46 -12.00 37.15
C PRO A 160 30.59 -11.56 36.22
N GLU A 161 31.01 -12.49 35.37
CA GLU A 161 31.89 -12.18 34.25
C GLU A 161 31.11 -11.50 33.11
N PHE A 162 31.60 -10.36 32.65
CA PHE A 162 30.99 -9.62 31.56
C PHE A 162 31.31 -10.26 30.21
N ARG A 163 30.26 -10.56 29.44
CA ARG A 163 30.40 -11.01 28.05
C ARG A 163 30.18 -9.84 27.08
N PRO A 164 30.83 -9.81 25.90
CA PRO A 164 30.55 -8.77 24.93
C PRO A 164 29.11 -8.88 24.36
N LEU A 165 28.52 -7.73 24.01
CA LEU A 165 27.25 -7.69 23.26
C LEU A 165 27.45 -8.10 21.79
N ARG A 166 26.34 -8.38 21.09
CA ARG A 166 26.40 -8.75 19.67
C ARG A 166 26.74 -7.51 18.84
N LYS A 167 27.43 -7.71 17.71
CA LYS A 167 27.91 -6.62 16.83
C LYS A 167 26.81 -5.63 16.40
N ASN A 168 25.59 -6.14 16.20
CA ASN A 168 24.45 -5.39 15.65
C ASN A 168 23.45 -4.91 16.72
N ASP A 169 23.80 -4.98 18.00
CA ASP A 169 22.98 -4.44 19.08
C ASP A 169 23.13 -2.91 19.12
N GLU A 170 22.05 -2.19 19.42
CA GLU A 170 22.02 -0.71 19.33
C GLU A 170 22.64 -0.02 20.58
N LEU A 171 22.67 -0.71 21.73
CA LEU A 171 23.12 -0.13 23.02
C LEU A 171 24.56 -0.52 23.39
N ARG A 172 25.43 -0.73 22.39
CA ARG A 172 26.81 -1.20 22.64
C ARG A 172 27.64 -0.19 23.40
N ASP A 173 27.60 1.08 23.00
CA ASP A 173 28.41 2.13 23.63
C ASP A 173 27.99 2.33 25.09
N PHE A 174 26.67 2.38 25.35
CA PHE A 174 26.14 2.41 26.70
C PHE A 174 26.52 1.18 27.53
N TYR A 175 26.57 0.00 26.91
CA TYR A 175 26.93 -1.23 27.60
C TYR A 175 28.40 -1.26 28.03
N GLU A 176 29.31 -0.77 27.19
CA GLU A 176 30.72 -0.66 27.58
C GLU A 176 30.89 0.32 28.74
N GLU A 177 30.22 1.49 28.69
CA GLU A 177 30.24 2.45 29.79
C GLU A 177 29.67 1.86 31.10
N PHE A 178 28.57 1.11 30.98
CA PHE A 178 27.97 0.37 32.09
C PHE A 178 28.95 -0.63 32.69
N ARG A 179 29.62 -1.43 31.85
CA ARG A 179 30.59 -2.44 32.26
C ARG A 179 31.78 -1.81 32.98
N GLU A 180 32.36 -0.76 32.42
CA GLU A 180 33.50 -0.05 33.01
C GLU A 180 33.13 0.54 34.37
N THR A 181 31.99 1.22 34.46
CA THR A 181 31.48 1.81 35.71
C THR A 181 31.31 0.76 36.81
N ILE A 182 30.62 -0.35 36.51
CA ILE A 182 30.40 -1.41 37.50
C ILE A 182 31.71 -2.08 37.90
N SER A 183 32.64 -2.28 36.96
CA SER A 183 33.96 -2.82 37.27
C SER A 183 34.76 -1.91 38.22
N HIS A 184 34.67 -0.59 38.04
CA HIS A 184 35.29 0.39 38.93
C HIS A 184 34.70 0.36 40.33
N LEU A 185 33.37 0.29 40.45
CA LEU A 185 32.69 0.20 41.73
C LEU A 185 32.99 -1.12 42.46
N SER A 186 33.10 -2.22 41.72
CA SER A 186 33.41 -3.54 42.27
C SER A 186 34.85 -3.65 42.81
N LYS A 187 35.81 -2.90 42.26
CA LYS A 187 37.20 -2.87 42.71
C LYS A 187 37.41 -1.99 43.96
N LYS A 188 36.43 -1.17 44.32
CA LYS A 188 36.51 -0.18 45.41
C LYS A 188 35.95 -0.71 46.75
N LYS A 189 35.60 -1.99 46.82
CA LYS A 189 35.37 -2.75 48.05
C LYS A 189 36.65 -3.48 48.44
#